data_AF-A0A165MBS6-F1
#
_entry.id   AF-A0A165MBS6-F1
#
_cell.length_a   1.000
_cell.length_b   1.000
_cell.length_c   1.000
_cell.angle_alpha   90.00
_cell.angle_beta   90.00
_cell.angle_gamma   90.00
#
_symmetry.space_group_name_H-M   'P 1'
#
loop_
_entity.id
_entity.type
_entity.pdbx_description
1 polymer ?
#
loop_
_entity_poly.entity_id
_entity_poly.type
_entity_poly.pdbx_seq_one_letter_code
_entity_poly.pdbx_strand_id
1 'polypeptide(L)'
;MAAHTVFAAKENMPTGFQAKGASPASKTTSRHRTQPSAAKVADIHEAARRAARRSPPVCRLRLPQTLPRPVLKDIDADTLAAISTKLAGVHLEYIRDILREAGPILLEAARNGQPALPTTLTKKLDVIVEDDMPTHMLAVWSKSQAARQVKLFSAHDVLFAATCAHLPPLPASKQRALVGTEDKLPVVTLCIPHLPTFGILHEYLYTHDINRLLVSLLPTHTAAGVPIPPSPQAYANACSRHVLMQHIGSVHGLWSNACALGVFDEELWNAIDKSWALLLAALQPVPVHA
;
A
#
# COMPACT_ATOMS: atom_id res chain seq x y z
N MET A 1 36.57 -29.16 -9.72
CA MET A 1 36.64 -28.80 -8.29
C MET A 1 35.21 -28.60 -7.81
N ALA A 2 34.51 -29.71 -7.59
CA ALA A 2 34.34 -30.37 -6.30
C ALA A 2 33.17 -29.75 -5.53
N ALA A 3 31.96 -30.13 -5.97
CA ALA A 3 30.72 -30.02 -5.24
C ALA A 3 30.74 -31.04 -4.09
N HIS A 4 30.33 -30.60 -2.89
CA HIS A 4 30.09 -31.46 -1.75
C HIS A 4 28.61 -31.44 -1.35
N THR A 5 28.17 -32.60 -0.92
CA THR A 5 26.80 -33.10 -0.89
C THR A 5 26.32 -33.27 0.57
N VAL A 6 24.98 -33.38 0.74
CA VAL A 6 24.23 -34.09 1.79
C VAL A 6 23.96 -33.35 3.11
N PHE A 7 22.67 -33.11 3.45
CA PHE A 7 22.00 -33.82 4.54
C PHE A 7 20.46 -33.77 4.44
N ALA A 8 19.85 -34.94 4.61
CA ALA A 8 18.43 -35.20 4.70
C ALA A 8 18.05 -35.53 6.16
N ALA A 9 16.87 -35.10 6.61
CA ALA A 9 16.14 -35.63 7.77
C ALA A 9 14.65 -35.22 7.58
N LYS A 10 13.71 -36.12 7.28
CA LYS A 10 13.09 -37.22 8.04
C LYS A 10 12.06 -36.73 9.08
N GLU A 11 10.90 -37.35 8.96
CA GLU A 11 9.58 -37.13 9.57
C GLU A 11 9.55 -37.09 11.10
N ASN A 12 8.56 -36.36 11.65
CA ASN A 12 7.81 -36.81 12.82
C ASN A 12 6.52 -35.98 13.00
N MET A 13 5.37 -36.61 12.73
CA MET A 13 4.05 -36.19 13.23
C MET A 13 3.80 -36.82 14.60
N PRO A 14 3.20 -36.09 15.55
CA PRO A 14 2.41 -36.71 16.61
C PRO A 14 0.91 -36.47 16.41
N THR A 15 0.20 -37.58 16.55
CA THR A 15 -1.24 -37.76 16.63
C THR A 15 -1.81 -37.30 17.97
N GLY A 16 -3.09 -36.91 17.94
CA GLY A 16 -4.02 -37.18 19.04
C GLY A 16 -4.18 -36.09 20.11
N PHE A 17 -5.23 -35.27 19.98
CA PHE A 17 -5.86 -34.64 21.14
C PHE A 17 -7.37 -34.93 21.14
N GLN A 18 -7.81 -35.65 22.17
CA GLN A 18 -9.19 -36.01 22.45
C GLN A 18 -9.96 -34.78 22.97
N ALA A 19 -11.11 -34.48 22.35
CA ALA A 19 -12.06 -33.50 22.86
C ALA A 19 -12.98 -34.17 23.91
N LYS A 20 -12.81 -33.79 25.18
CA LYS A 20 -13.78 -34.10 26.24
C LYS A 20 -14.94 -33.12 26.19
N GLY A 21 -16.15 -33.66 26.12
CA GLY A 21 -17.39 -32.91 26.16
C GLY A 21 -17.69 -32.33 27.54
N ALA A 22 -18.41 -31.21 27.53
CA ALA A 22 -19.28 -30.76 28.61
C ALA A 22 -20.34 -29.83 28.01
N SER A 23 -21.58 -30.31 28.00
CA SER A 23 -22.77 -29.58 27.60
C SER A 23 -23.45 -29.03 28.85
N PRO A 24 -23.93 -27.77 28.87
CA PRO A 24 -24.94 -27.36 29.83
C PRO A 24 -26.19 -26.78 29.16
N ALA A 25 -27.30 -27.47 29.41
CA ALA A 25 -28.63 -26.96 29.78
C ALA A 25 -29.22 -25.80 28.94
N SER A 26 -30.01 -26.19 27.93
CA SER A 26 -31.01 -25.35 27.28
C SER A 26 -32.14 -25.00 28.26
N LYS A 27 -32.28 -23.72 28.62
CA LYS A 27 -33.47 -23.18 29.30
C LYS A 27 -34.50 -22.74 28.26
N THR A 28 -35.55 -23.53 28.13
CA THR A 28 -36.73 -23.28 27.28
C THR A 28 -37.56 -22.14 27.89
N THR A 29 -37.48 -20.95 27.31
CA THR A 29 -38.41 -19.85 27.60
C THR A 29 -39.49 -19.82 26.53
N SER A 30 -40.71 -20.21 26.94
CA SER A 30 -41.93 -20.14 26.15
C SER A 30 -42.22 -18.67 25.78
N ARG A 31 -42.03 -18.33 24.50
CA ARG A 31 -42.51 -17.06 23.94
C ARG A 31 -43.90 -17.29 23.34
N HIS A 32 -44.90 -16.63 23.92
CA HIS A 32 -46.22 -16.48 23.31
C HIS A 32 -46.08 -15.88 21.90
N ARG A 33 -46.35 -16.72 20.90
CA ARG A 33 -46.41 -16.35 19.49
C ARG A 33 -47.74 -15.65 19.23
N THR A 34 -47.77 -14.33 19.37
CA THR A 34 -48.88 -13.51 18.86
C THR A 34 -48.84 -13.58 17.32
N GLN A 35 -49.82 -14.27 16.72
CA GLN A 35 -50.00 -14.25 15.28
C GLN A 35 -50.35 -12.81 14.85
N PRO A 36 -49.59 -12.19 13.94
CA PRO A 36 -49.96 -10.90 13.40
C PRO A 36 -51.25 -11.06 12.57
N SER A 37 -52.25 -10.23 12.87
CA SER A 37 -53.47 -10.11 12.07
C SER A 37 -53.15 -9.88 10.59
N ALA A 38 -53.93 -10.50 9.70
CA ALA A 38 -53.77 -10.43 8.25
C ALA A 38 -53.69 -8.99 7.70
N ALA A 39 -54.31 -8.02 8.37
CA ALA A 39 -54.23 -6.60 8.02
C ALA A 39 -52.79 -6.03 8.17
N LYS A 40 -52.05 -6.50 9.18
CA LYS A 40 -50.67 -6.06 9.45
C LYS A 40 -49.67 -6.63 8.45
N VAL A 41 -49.96 -7.79 7.88
CA VAL A 41 -49.12 -8.45 6.86
C VAL A 41 -49.29 -7.75 5.50
N ALA A 42 -50.51 -7.33 5.15
CA ALA A 42 -50.78 -6.56 3.94
C ALA A 42 -50.03 -5.21 3.93
N ASP A 43 -50.05 -4.46 5.03
CA ASP A 43 -49.32 -3.17 5.15
C ASP A 43 -47.79 -3.34 5.03
N ILE A 44 -47.22 -4.44 5.53
CA ILE A 44 -45.78 -4.73 5.39
C ILE A 44 -45.41 -5.03 3.94
N HIS A 45 -46.25 -5.77 3.21
CA HIS A 45 -46.02 -6.04 1.79
C HIS A 45 -46.19 -4.78 0.92
N GLU A 46 -47.14 -3.90 1.25
CA GLU A 46 -47.36 -2.62 0.56
C GLU A 46 -46.19 -1.65 0.79
N ALA A 47 -45.68 -1.57 2.03
CA ALA A 47 -44.50 -0.77 2.38
C ALA A 47 -43.22 -1.27 1.68
N ALA A 48 -43.03 -2.60 1.61
CA ALA A 48 -41.92 -3.20 0.88
C ALA A 48 -42.00 -2.95 -0.63
N ARG A 49 -43.20 -2.99 -1.22
CA ARG A 49 -43.43 -2.63 -2.64
C ARG A 49 -43.19 -1.14 -2.91
N ARG A 50 -43.52 -0.25 -1.97
CA ARG A 50 -43.18 1.19 -2.05
C ARG A 50 -41.68 1.44 -1.94
N ALA A 51 -40.97 0.70 -1.08
CA ALA A 51 -39.51 0.77 -0.99
C ALA A 51 -38.82 0.26 -2.27
N ALA A 52 -39.32 -0.81 -2.88
CA ALA A 52 -38.80 -1.35 -4.14
C ALA A 52 -39.05 -0.44 -5.36
N ARG A 53 -40.02 0.49 -5.29
CA ARG A 53 -40.30 1.47 -6.36
C ARG A 53 -39.45 2.74 -6.28
N ARG A 54 -38.72 2.97 -5.19
CA ARG A 54 -37.78 4.09 -5.11
C ARG A 54 -36.47 3.64 -5.74
N SER A 55 -36.19 4.14 -6.93
CA SER A 55 -34.86 4.04 -7.53
C SER A 55 -33.82 4.47 -6.49
N PRO A 56 -32.76 3.69 -6.24
CA PRO A 56 -31.73 4.10 -5.30
C PRO A 56 -31.20 5.48 -5.72
N PRO A 57 -30.93 6.39 -4.77
CA PRO A 57 -30.42 7.71 -5.10
C PRO A 57 -29.13 7.56 -5.91
N VAL A 58 -29.16 8.06 -7.15
CA VAL A 58 -28.00 8.03 -8.03
C VAL A 58 -26.98 9.03 -7.50
N CYS A 59 -25.97 8.54 -6.77
CA CYS A 59 -24.84 9.36 -6.35
C CYS A 59 -23.98 9.67 -7.58
N ARG A 60 -24.02 10.92 -8.05
CA ARG A 60 -23.13 11.38 -9.12
C ARG A 60 -21.77 11.70 -8.52
N LEU A 61 -20.82 10.77 -8.66
CA LEU A 61 -19.42 11.00 -8.33
C LEU A 61 -18.86 12.10 -9.25
N ARG A 62 -18.39 13.21 -8.67
CA ARG A 62 -17.65 14.25 -9.39
C ARG A 62 -16.16 14.06 -9.11
N LEU A 63 -15.41 13.71 -10.15
CA LEU A 63 -13.95 13.61 -10.06
C LEU A 63 -13.33 14.97 -10.43
N PRO A 64 -12.28 15.42 -9.72
CA PRO A 64 -11.57 16.63 -10.10
C PRO A 64 -10.84 16.40 -11.43
N GLN A 65 -10.84 17.40 -12.30
CA GLN A 65 -10.17 17.30 -13.62
C GLN A 65 -8.64 17.17 -13.48
N THR A 66 -8.08 17.80 -12.45
CA THR A 66 -6.66 17.76 -12.11
C THR A 66 -6.49 17.47 -10.63
N LEU A 67 -5.39 16.82 -10.27
CA LEU A 67 -4.98 16.69 -8.87
C LEU A 67 -4.11 17.89 -8.50
N PRO A 68 -4.38 18.60 -7.38
CA PRO A 68 -3.55 19.73 -7.00
C PRO A 68 -2.17 19.22 -6.56
N ARG A 69 -1.10 19.81 -7.09
CA ARG A 69 0.26 19.57 -6.61
C ARG A 69 0.47 20.32 -5.29
N PRO A 70 1.04 19.67 -4.26
CA PRO A 70 1.41 20.37 -3.04
C PRO A 70 2.55 21.36 -3.32
N VAL A 71 2.68 22.39 -2.49
CA VAL A 71 3.88 23.22 -2.50
C VAL A 71 5.05 22.35 -2.05
N LEU A 72 6.04 22.19 -2.92
CA LEU A 72 7.22 21.41 -2.61
C LEU A 72 8.00 22.11 -1.50
N LYS A 73 8.28 21.37 -0.44
CA LYS A 73 9.13 21.80 0.66
C LYS A 73 10.50 21.19 0.47
N ASP A 74 11.54 22.01 0.58
CA ASP A 74 12.91 21.53 0.53
C ASP A 74 13.19 20.56 1.69
N ILE A 75 14.10 19.62 1.41
CA ILE A 75 14.59 18.68 2.42
C ILE A 75 15.61 19.39 3.29
N ASP A 76 15.44 19.26 4.60
CA ASP A 76 16.34 19.82 5.58
C ASP A 76 17.69 19.07 5.59
N ALA A 77 18.77 19.78 5.30
CA ALA A 77 20.12 19.22 5.26
C ALA A 77 20.58 18.73 6.65
N ASP A 78 20.10 19.36 7.72
CA ASP A 78 20.44 18.96 9.09
C ASP A 78 19.83 17.59 9.42
N THR A 79 18.67 17.28 8.86
CA THR A 79 18.05 15.95 8.98
C THR A 79 18.92 14.86 8.35
N LEU A 80 19.57 15.12 7.20
CA LEU A 80 20.48 14.17 6.56
C LEU A 80 21.80 14.03 7.34
N ALA A 81 22.34 15.14 7.85
CA ALA A 81 23.54 15.14 8.69
C ALA A 81 23.33 14.37 10.01
N ALA A 82 22.12 14.40 10.56
CA ALA A 82 21.74 13.65 11.75
C ALA A 82 21.69 12.11 11.52
N ILE A 83 21.39 11.68 10.29
CA ILE A 83 21.42 10.25 9.91
C ILE A 83 22.87 9.78 9.77
N SER A 84 23.70 10.56 9.08
CA SER A 84 25.11 10.25 8.89
C SER A 84 25.93 11.52 8.81
N THR A 85 26.92 11.63 9.70
CA THR A 85 27.85 12.78 9.72
C THR A 85 28.66 12.91 8.43
N LYS A 86 28.78 11.82 7.64
CA LYS A 86 29.43 11.83 6.32
C LYS A 86 28.65 12.61 5.25
N LEU A 87 27.35 12.84 5.49
CA LEU A 87 26.48 13.61 4.59
C LEU A 87 26.47 15.11 4.92
N ALA A 88 27.10 15.52 6.04
CA ALA A 88 27.18 16.92 6.42
C ALA A 88 27.90 17.75 5.33
N GLY A 89 27.25 18.78 4.84
CA GLY A 89 27.78 19.67 3.79
C GLY A 89 27.77 19.09 2.37
N VAL A 90 27.25 17.87 2.17
CA VAL A 90 27.08 17.28 0.85
C VAL A 90 25.80 17.83 0.21
N HIS A 91 25.86 18.21 -1.06
CA HIS A 91 24.70 18.75 -1.78
C HIS A 91 23.61 17.68 -1.94
N LEU A 92 22.35 18.04 -1.65
CA LEU A 92 21.21 17.12 -1.68
C LEU A 92 21.05 16.40 -3.02
N GLU A 93 21.27 17.10 -4.12
CA GLU A 93 21.15 16.54 -5.46
C GLU A 93 22.16 15.41 -5.71
N TYR A 94 23.41 15.60 -5.24
CA TYR A 94 24.44 14.56 -5.33
C TYR A 94 24.08 13.33 -4.49
N ILE A 95 23.50 13.52 -3.29
CA ILE A 95 23.01 12.41 -2.45
C ILE A 95 21.90 11.64 -3.20
N ARG A 96 20.95 12.36 -3.81
CA ARG A 96 19.85 11.75 -4.57
C ARG A 96 20.34 10.97 -5.77
N ASP A 97 21.33 11.46 -6.50
CA ASP A 97 21.88 10.76 -7.66
C ASP A 97 22.54 9.44 -7.26
N ILE A 98 23.34 9.43 -6.19
CA ILE A 98 23.92 8.19 -5.64
C ILE A 98 22.82 7.23 -5.19
N LEU A 99 21.81 7.73 -4.47
CA LEU A 99 20.71 6.89 -3.98
C LEU A 99 19.87 6.32 -5.13
N ARG A 100 19.70 7.06 -6.24
CA ARG A 100 19.00 6.58 -7.42
C ARG A 100 19.76 5.43 -8.08
N GLU A 101 21.09 5.50 -8.12
CA GLU A 101 21.94 4.41 -8.63
C GLU A 101 21.93 3.18 -7.71
N ALA A 102 22.05 3.38 -6.40
CA ALA A 102 22.03 2.30 -5.41
C ALA A 102 20.63 1.71 -5.14
N GLY A 103 19.59 2.44 -5.54
CA GLY A 103 18.19 2.17 -5.22
C GLY A 103 17.71 0.74 -5.46
N PRO A 104 17.95 0.13 -6.64
CA PRO A 104 17.56 -1.26 -6.90
C PRO A 104 18.19 -2.27 -5.93
N ILE A 105 19.47 -2.08 -5.55
CA ILE A 105 20.19 -2.94 -4.60
C ILE A 105 19.58 -2.79 -3.21
N LEU A 106 19.37 -1.54 -2.77
CA LEU A 106 18.75 -1.25 -1.47
C LEU A 106 17.31 -1.77 -1.37
N LEU A 107 16.55 -1.76 -2.47
CA LEU A 107 15.19 -2.31 -2.50
C LEU A 107 15.21 -3.83 -2.35
N GLU A 108 16.16 -4.50 -2.99
CA GLU A 108 16.30 -5.96 -2.88
C GLU A 108 16.70 -6.36 -1.46
N ALA A 109 17.67 -5.66 -0.85
CA ALA A 109 18.00 -5.84 0.56
C ALA A 109 16.79 -5.57 1.48
N ALA A 110 15.96 -4.57 1.15
CA ALA A 110 14.73 -4.30 1.88
C ALA A 110 13.70 -5.44 1.79
N ARG A 111 13.58 -6.09 0.64
CA ARG A 111 12.69 -7.25 0.45
C ARG A 111 13.20 -8.48 1.17
N ASN A 112 14.50 -8.72 1.15
CA ASN A 112 15.13 -9.86 1.84
C ASN A 112 15.08 -9.71 3.37
N GLY A 113 15.23 -8.49 3.87
CA GLY A 113 15.10 -8.18 5.30
C GLY A 113 13.66 -8.14 5.84
N GLN A 114 12.66 -8.50 5.03
CA GLN A 114 11.26 -8.44 5.43
C GLN A 114 10.91 -9.62 6.38
N PRO A 115 10.58 -9.36 7.65
CA PRO A 115 10.25 -10.43 8.60
C PRO A 115 8.90 -11.07 8.27
N ALA A 116 8.68 -12.27 8.83
CA ALA A 116 7.33 -12.79 9.00
C ALA A 116 6.50 -11.81 9.86
N LEU A 117 5.23 -11.59 9.46
CA LEU A 117 4.31 -10.73 10.20
C LEU A 117 4.14 -11.25 11.64
N PRO A 118 4.55 -10.49 12.66
CA PRO A 118 4.38 -10.93 14.03
C PRO A 118 2.89 -10.85 14.42
N THR A 119 2.45 -11.75 15.31
CA THR A 119 1.09 -11.74 15.87
C THR A 119 0.81 -10.49 16.72
N THR A 120 1.87 -9.86 17.24
CA THR A 120 1.81 -8.58 17.97
C THR A 120 2.89 -7.64 17.47
N LEU A 121 2.54 -6.38 17.26
CA LEU A 121 3.50 -5.38 16.79
C LEU A 121 4.43 -4.96 17.93
N THR A 122 5.68 -5.42 17.87
CA THR A 122 6.74 -5.02 18.81
C THR A 122 7.42 -3.73 18.36
N LYS A 123 8.08 -3.03 19.28
CA LYS A 123 8.88 -1.82 18.95
C LYS A 123 10.16 -2.12 18.18
N LYS A 124 10.56 -3.39 18.16
CA LYS A 124 11.81 -3.88 17.60
C LYS A 124 11.59 -5.25 17.00
N LEU A 125 12.31 -5.54 15.93
CA LEU A 125 12.14 -6.75 15.17
C LEU A 125 13.51 -7.35 14.88
N ASP A 126 13.66 -8.64 15.17
CA ASP A 126 14.90 -9.37 14.96
C ASP A 126 15.13 -9.62 13.47
N VAL A 127 16.34 -9.31 13.00
CA VAL A 127 16.79 -9.52 11.62
C VAL A 127 18.22 -10.05 11.61
N ILE A 128 18.60 -10.73 10.55
CA ILE A 128 19.99 -11.18 10.34
C ILE A 128 20.74 -10.05 9.63
N VAL A 129 21.89 -9.66 10.18
CA VAL A 129 22.71 -8.58 9.63
C VAL A 129 23.34 -9.02 8.31
N GLU A 130 22.96 -8.35 7.22
CA GLU A 130 23.60 -8.42 5.91
C GLU A 130 24.13 -7.04 5.49
N ASP A 131 24.98 -6.99 4.46
CA ASP A 131 25.37 -5.73 3.82
C ASP A 131 24.13 -5.05 3.23
N ASP A 132 24.09 -3.72 3.24
CA ASP A 132 22.97 -2.92 2.72
C ASP A 132 21.60 -3.22 3.35
N MET A 133 21.58 -3.82 4.55
CA MET A 133 20.34 -4.11 5.26
C MET A 133 19.53 -2.84 5.54
N PRO A 134 18.20 -2.93 5.64
CA PRO A 134 17.34 -1.84 6.12
C PRO A 134 17.75 -1.29 7.48
N THR A 135 17.50 0.00 7.67
CA THR A 135 17.71 0.68 8.97
C THR A 135 16.49 0.59 9.88
N HIS A 136 15.30 0.48 9.28
CA HIS A 136 14.02 0.58 9.97
C HIS A 136 13.01 -0.39 9.38
N MET A 137 12.00 -0.70 10.18
CA MET A 137 10.78 -1.34 9.73
C MET A 137 9.59 -0.39 9.87
N LEU A 138 8.94 -0.03 8.78
CA LEU A 138 7.76 0.84 8.79
C LEU A 138 6.51 -0.01 9.01
N ALA A 139 5.82 0.21 10.12
CA ALA A 139 4.48 -0.31 10.40
C ALA A 139 3.43 0.66 9.86
N VAL A 140 3.04 0.42 8.62
CA VAL A 140 2.21 1.32 7.82
C VAL A 140 0.74 0.97 7.97
N TRP A 141 -0.09 1.98 8.22
CA TRP A 141 -1.54 1.82 8.41
C TRP A 141 -2.31 3.04 7.90
N SER A 142 -3.62 2.91 7.76
CA SER A 142 -4.49 4.02 7.34
C SER A 142 -5.70 4.18 8.28
N LYS A 143 -6.10 5.44 8.52
CA LYS A 143 -7.32 5.78 9.28
C LYS A 143 -8.61 5.46 8.52
N SER A 144 -8.56 5.38 7.19
CA SER A 144 -9.75 5.24 6.35
C SER A 144 -10.28 3.80 6.25
N GLN A 145 -9.51 2.81 6.71
CA GLN A 145 -9.91 1.41 6.68
C GLN A 145 -10.63 0.99 7.96
N ALA A 146 -11.78 0.32 7.81
CA ALA A 146 -12.62 -0.12 8.92
C ALA A 146 -11.94 -1.17 9.82
N ALA A 147 -11.09 -2.02 9.23
CA ALA A 147 -10.18 -2.90 9.95
C ALA A 147 -8.81 -2.23 10.03
N ARG A 148 -8.19 -2.23 11.22
CA ARG A 148 -6.85 -1.67 11.45
C ARG A 148 -5.78 -2.57 10.82
N GLN A 149 -5.75 -2.60 9.49
CA GLN A 149 -4.74 -3.33 8.73
C GLN A 149 -3.40 -2.61 8.87
N VAL A 150 -2.38 -3.37 9.27
CA VAL A 150 -1.00 -2.90 9.32
C VAL A 150 -0.20 -3.73 8.32
N LYS A 151 0.64 -3.07 7.52
CA LYS A 151 1.62 -3.71 6.65
C LYS A 151 3.01 -3.27 7.08
N LEU A 152 3.95 -4.21 7.10
CA LEU A 152 5.34 -3.92 7.39
C LEU A 152 6.08 -3.61 6.09
N PHE A 153 6.98 -2.63 6.10
CA PHE A 153 7.87 -2.31 4.99
C PHE A 153 9.26 -1.98 5.52
N SER A 154 10.27 -2.72 5.10
CA SER A 154 11.67 -2.38 5.34
C SER A 154 12.05 -1.01 4.73
N ALA A 155 12.85 -0.20 5.44
CA ALA A 155 13.23 1.13 4.99
C ALA A 155 14.68 1.51 5.31
N HIS A 156 15.29 2.27 4.38
CA HIS A 156 16.54 3.00 4.58
C HIS A 156 16.20 4.46 4.91
N ASP A 157 16.53 4.91 6.11
CA ASP A 157 16.21 6.24 6.60
C ASP A 157 16.74 7.35 5.68
N VAL A 158 17.99 7.22 5.21
CA VAL A 158 18.63 8.17 4.30
C VAL A 158 17.83 8.36 3.01
N LEU A 159 17.23 7.30 2.48
CA LEU A 159 16.49 7.32 1.22
C LEU A 159 15.17 8.06 1.36
N PHE A 160 14.43 7.79 2.45
CA PHE A 160 13.21 8.54 2.74
C PHE A 160 13.50 9.97 3.16
N ALA A 161 14.53 10.22 3.97
CA ALA A 161 14.91 11.56 4.38
C ALA A 161 15.32 12.43 3.20
N ALA A 162 16.03 11.88 2.20
CA ALA A 162 16.43 12.61 1.00
C ALA A 162 15.27 12.94 0.05
N THR A 163 14.11 12.29 0.19
CA THR A 163 12.99 12.39 -0.77
C THR A 163 11.68 12.88 -0.15
N CYS A 164 11.47 12.72 1.16
CA CYS A 164 10.20 12.97 1.84
C CYS A 164 10.32 14.08 2.90
N ALA A 165 9.84 15.29 2.60
CA ALA A 165 9.96 16.46 3.46
C ALA A 165 9.06 16.45 4.72
N HIS A 166 8.05 15.57 4.74
CA HIS A 166 7.11 15.44 5.86
C HIS A 166 7.29 14.15 6.65
N LEU A 167 8.29 13.33 6.32
CA LEU A 167 8.57 12.14 7.12
C LEU A 167 9.06 12.59 8.52
N PRO A 168 8.44 12.10 9.62
CA PRO A 168 8.96 12.40 10.94
C PRO A 168 10.38 11.84 11.09
N PRO A 169 11.25 12.50 11.87
CA PRO A 169 12.58 11.98 12.17
C PRO A 169 12.49 10.55 12.70
N LEU A 170 13.21 9.63 12.05
CA LEU A 170 13.26 8.25 12.46
C LEU A 170 14.23 8.12 13.65
N PRO A 171 13.96 7.22 14.62
CA PRO A 171 14.85 7.02 15.75
C PRO A 171 16.21 6.53 15.27
N ALA A 172 17.31 6.96 15.91
CA ALA A 172 18.63 6.49 15.52
C ALA A 172 18.70 4.95 15.58
N SER A 173 19.04 4.32 14.45
CA SER A 173 19.44 2.92 14.42
C SER A 173 20.83 2.84 15.07
N LYS A 174 21.00 1.97 16.08
CA LYS A 174 22.31 1.77 16.72
C LYS A 174 23.31 1.20 15.71
N GLN A 175 24.61 1.40 15.98
CA GLN A 175 25.67 0.74 15.20
C GLN A 175 25.38 -0.76 15.12
N ARG A 176 25.33 -1.24 13.88
CA ARG A 176 24.96 -2.61 13.57
C ARG A 176 25.97 -3.58 14.14
N ALA A 177 25.46 -4.74 14.57
CA ALA A 177 26.28 -5.86 14.93
C ALA A 177 27.04 -6.40 13.70
N LEU A 178 27.99 -7.32 13.88
CA LEU A 178 28.79 -7.88 12.79
C LEU A 178 27.89 -8.63 11.79
N VAL A 179 28.27 -8.65 10.52
CA VAL A 179 27.56 -9.42 9.47
C VAL A 179 27.37 -10.87 9.92
N GLY A 180 26.16 -11.41 9.74
CA GLY A 180 25.77 -12.76 10.17
C GLY A 180 25.31 -12.87 11.63
N THR A 181 25.22 -11.77 12.38
CA THR A 181 24.63 -11.76 13.73
C THR A 181 23.18 -11.29 13.72
N GLU A 182 22.43 -11.59 14.77
CA GLU A 182 21.08 -11.06 14.97
C GLU A 182 21.14 -9.60 15.47
N ASP A 183 20.40 -8.71 14.82
CA ASP A 183 20.22 -7.33 15.26
C ASP A 183 18.72 -6.97 15.29
N LYS A 184 18.38 -5.86 15.93
CA LYS A 184 17.00 -5.43 16.15
C LYS A 184 16.69 -4.14 15.42
N LEU A 185 15.92 -4.23 14.33
CA LEU A 185 15.45 -3.04 13.63
C LEU A 185 14.37 -2.33 14.45
N PRO A 186 14.45 -1.00 14.62
CA PRO A 186 13.36 -0.21 15.17
C PRO A 186 12.13 -0.27 14.26
N VAL A 187 10.97 -0.52 14.87
CA VAL A 187 9.67 -0.49 14.19
C VAL A 187 9.06 0.89 14.37
N VAL A 188 8.83 1.60 13.27
CA VAL A 188 8.27 2.96 13.24
C VAL A 188 6.88 2.93 12.65
N THR A 189 5.91 3.49 13.37
CA THR A 189 4.54 3.55 12.88
C THR A 189 4.36 4.72 11.93
N LEU A 190 3.76 4.44 10.77
CA LEU A 190 3.53 5.44 9.74
C LEU A 190 2.05 5.43 9.32
N CYS A 191 1.36 6.52 9.59
CA CYS A 191 -0.03 6.71 9.17
C CYS A 191 -0.04 7.32 7.78
N ILE A 192 -0.71 6.67 6.83
CA ILE A 192 -0.84 7.16 5.45
C ILE A 192 -2.31 7.25 5.03
N PRO A 193 -2.65 8.10 4.05
CA PRO A 193 -4.01 8.22 3.55
C PRO A 193 -4.55 6.92 2.92
N HIS A 194 -3.73 6.22 2.12
CA HIS A 194 -4.19 5.11 1.30
C HIS A 194 -3.22 3.90 1.34
N LEU A 195 -3.53 2.92 2.19
CA LEU A 195 -2.66 1.76 2.42
C LEU A 195 -2.37 0.90 1.16
N PRO A 196 -3.34 0.60 0.27
CA PRO A 196 -3.08 -0.27 -0.88
C PRO A 196 -2.00 0.23 -1.85
N THR A 197 -1.83 1.54 -1.98
CA THR A 197 -0.88 2.15 -2.95
C THR A 197 0.46 2.49 -2.33
N PHE A 198 0.66 2.25 -1.03
CA PHE A 198 1.95 2.55 -0.39
C PHE A 198 3.06 1.67 -0.91
N GLY A 199 2.81 0.40 -1.22
CA GLY A 199 3.83 -0.48 -1.80
C GLY A 199 4.35 0.03 -3.15
N ILE A 200 3.47 0.61 -3.96
CA ILE A 200 3.83 1.23 -5.25
C ILE A 200 4.72 2.46 -5.00
N LEU A 201 4.34 3.33 -4.06
CA LEU A 201 5.14 4.50 -3.71
C LEU A 201 6.49 4.11 -3.11
N HIS A 202 6.49 3.17 -2.18
CA HIS A 202 7.70 2.65 -1.52
C HIS A 202 8.68 2.14 -2.56
N GLU A 203 8.26 1.29 -3.48
CA GLU A 203 9.12 0.78 -4.55
C GLU A 203 9.63 1.88 -5.50
N TYR A 204 8.78 2.85 -5.83
CA TYR A 204 9.19 3.99 -6.65
C TYR A 204 10.24 4.86 -5.95
N LEU A 205 10.10 5.13 -4.65
CA LEU A 205 11.07 5.93 -3.89
C LEU A 205 12.47 5.30 -3.89
N TYR A 206 12.56 3.98 -4.04
CA TYR A 206 13.85 3.32 -4.24
C TYR A 206 14.35 3.40 -5.67
N THR A 207 13.50 3.06 -6.63
CA THR A 207 13.94 2.80 -8.00
C THR A 207 13.94 4.03 -8.89
N HIS A 208 13.12 5.02 -8.56
CA HIS A 208 12.72 6.12 -9.44
C HIS A 208 12.27 5.66 -10.85
N ASP A 209 11.83 4.40 -10.98
CA ASP A 209 11.46 3.81 -12.26
C ASP A 209 10.04 4.23 -12.65
N ILE A 210 9.96 5.25 -13.51
CA ILE A 210 8.70 5.78 -14.02
C ILE A 210 7.94 4.73 -14.85
N ASN A 211 8.62 3.85 -15.58
CA ASN A 211 7.93 2.84 -16.39
C ASN A 211 7.23 1.83 -15.49
N ARG A 212 7.91 1.34 -14.46
CA ARG A 212 7.35 0.41 -13.47
C ARG A 212 6.23 1.05 -12.66
N LEU A 213 6.36 2.32 -12.33
CA LEU A 213 5.30 3.12 -11.72
C LEU A 213 4.06 3.17 -12.63
N LEU A 214 4.21 3.54 -13.91
CA LEU A 214 3.11 3.64 -14.85
C LEU A 214 2.42 2.28 -15.07
N VAL A 215 3.18 1.19 -15.17
CA VAL A 215 2.64 -0.18 -15.25
C VAL A 215 1.79 -0.54 -14.02
N SER A 216 2.16 -0.03 -12.84
CA SER A 216 1.41 -0.25 -11.59
C SER A 216 0.16 0.61 -11.47
N LEU A 217 0.11 1.76 -12.15
CA LEU A 217 -1.00 2.71 -12.08
C LEU A 217 -2.04 2.53 -13.19
N LEU A 218 -1.62 2.08 -14.37
CA LEU A 218 -2.45 2.03 -15.57
C LEU A 218 -2.85 0.59 -15.91
N PRO A 219 -4.01 0.40 -16.57
CA PRO A 219 -4.32 -0.88 -17.20
C PRO A 219 -3.25 -1.18 -18.26
N THR A 220 -2.58 -2.31 -18.14
CA THR A 220 -1.53 -2.72 -19.11
C THR A 220 -1.96 -3.90 -19.96
N HIS A 221 -2.89 -4.72 -19.46
CA HIS A 221 -3.41 -5.89 -20.17
C HIS A 221 -4.93 -5.99 -20.02
N THR A 222 -5.57 -6.56 -21.03
CA THR A 222 -6.97 -6.97 -20.94
C THR A 222 -7.13 -8.18 -20.03
N ALA A 223 -8.37 -8.53 -19.68
CA ALA A 223 -8.66 -9.80 -18.99
C ALA A 223 -8.17 -11.04 -19.77
N ALA A 224 -8.00 -10.92 -21.10
CA ALA A 224 -7.46 -11.97 -21.95
C ALA A 224 -5.91 -11.90 -22.10
N GLY A 225 -5.24 -11.05 -21.34
CA GLY A 225 -3.77 -10.89 -21.36
C GLY A 225 -3.22 -10.05 -22.52
N VAL A 226 -4.09 -9.51 -23.39
CA VAL A 226 -3.66 -8.71 -24.53
C VAL A 226 -3.12 -7.36 -24.04
N PRO A 227 -1.90 -6.93 -24.43
CA PRO A 227 -1.36 -5.62 -24.08
C PRO A 227 -2.27 -4.48 -24.54
N ILE A 228 -2.49 -3.49 -23.68
CA ILE A 228 -3.28 -2.30 -23.98
C ILE A 228 -2.32 -1.11 -24.16
N PRO A 229 -2.32 -0.43 -25.32
CA PRO A 229 -1.49 0.75 -25.51
C PRO A 229 -1.96 1.90 -24.61
N PRO A 230 -1.06 2.76 -24.10
CA PRO A 230 -1.39 3.82 -23.14
C PRO A 230 -2.10 5.00 -23.82
N SER A 231 -3.37 4.82 -24.17
CA SER A 231 -4.21 5.85 -24.77
C SER A 231 -5.62 5.81 -24.18
N PRO A 232 -6.31 6.97 -24.09
CA PRO A 232 -7.67 7.01 -23.56
C PRO A 232 -8.64 6.10 -24.32
N GLN A 233 -8.55 6.06 -25.66
CA GLN A 233 -9.44 5.25 -26.49
C GLN A 233 -9.21 3.75 -26.28
N ALA A 234 -7.95 3.33 -26.18
CA ALA A 234 -7.64 1.92 -25.92
C ALA A 234 -8.18 1.47 -24.56
N TYR A 235 -8.03 2.30 -23.52
CA TYR A 235 -8.60 2.04 -22.20
C TYR A 235 -10.14 2.03 -22.21
N ALA A 236 -10.77 2.96 -22.90
CA ALA A 236 -12.23 3.02 -23.04
C ALA A 236 -12.79 1.76 -23.72
N ASN A 237 -12.08 1.23 -24.72
CA ASN A 237 -12.50 0.04 -25.46
C ASN A 237 -12.20 -1.26 -24.71
N ALA A 238 -11.07 -1.33 -24.00
CA ALA A 238 -10.53 -2.55 -23.42
C ALA A 238 -10.97 -2.78 -21.96
N CYS A 239 -11.27 -1.72 -21.22
CA CYS A 239 -11.54 -1.78 -19.79
C CYS A 239 -13.00 -1.46 -19.47
N SER A 240 -13.56 -2.18 -18.50
CA SER A 240 -14.86 -1.79 -17.94
C SER A 240 -14.73 -0.50 -17.14
N ARG A 241 -15.83 0.25 -17.02
CA ARG A 241 -15.88 1.45 -16.17
C ARG A 241 -15.44 1.17 -14.73
N HIS A 242 -15.74 -0.02 -14.22
CA HIS A 242 -15.33 -0.44 -12.88
C HIS A 242 -13.80 -0.55 -12.76
N VAL A 243 -13.13 -1.19 -13.72
CA VAL A 243 -11.67 -1.30 -13.77
C VAL A 243 -11.04 0.09 -13.84
N LEU A 244 -11.54 0.97 -14.71
CA LEU A 244 -11.04 2.35 -14.79
C LEU A 244 -11.20 3.10 -13.46
N MET A 245 -12.33 2.95 -12.78
CA MET A 245 -12.54 3.53 -11.45
C MET A 245 -11.59 2.98 -10.38
N GLN A 246 -11.22 1.70 -10.45
CA GLN A 246 -10.22 1.12 -9.55
C GLN A 246 -8.84 1.76 -9.77
N HIS A 247 -8.40 1.87 -11.04
CA HIS A 247 -7.13 2.52 -11.37
C HIS A 247 -7.11 4.01 -10.99
N ILE A 248 -8.22 4.74 -11.17
CA ILE A 248 -8.38 6.12 -10.71
C ILE A 248 -8.23 6.19 -9.19
N GLY A 249 -8.86 5.27 -8.46
CA GLY A 249 -8.68 5.14 -7.01
C GLY A 249 -7.22 4.93 -6.61
N SER A 250 -6.48 4.08 -7.35
CA SER A 250 -5.05 3.85 -7.13
C SER A 250 -4.20 5.09 -7.40
N VAL A 251 -4.43 5.82 -8.50
CA VAL A 251 -3.70 7.07 -8.80
C VAL A 251 -3.95 8.12 -7.73
N HIS A 252 -5.23 8.33 -7.34
CA HIS A 252 -5.56 9.25 -6.25
C HIS A 252 -4.95 8.82 -4.91
N GLY A 253 -4.95 7.52 -4.62
CA GLY A 253 -4.34 6.95 -3.43
C GLY A 253 -2.83 7.17 -3.39
N LEU A 254 -2.13 6.98 -4.52
CA LEU A 254 -0.71 7.27 -4.66
C LEU A 254 -0.42 8.76 -4.44
N TRP A 255 -1.15 9.64 -5.14
CA TRP A 255 -1.06 11.09 -4.97
C TRP A 255 -1.25 11.51 -3.52
N SER A 256 -2.27 10.97 -2.85
CA SER A 256 -2.55 11.29 -1.43
C SER A 256 -1.38 10.88 -0.53
N ASN A 257 -0.80 9.70 -0.75
CA ASN A 257 0.37 9.25 0.01
C ASN A 257 1.60 10.13 -0.25
N ALA A 258 1.86 10.48 -1.51
CA ALA A 258 2.97 11.35 -1.89
C ALA A 258 2.84 12.74 -1.24
N CYS A 259 1.64 13.32 -1.23
CA CYS A 259 1.34 14.56 -0.51
C CYS A 259 1.61 14.43 1.00
N ALA A 260 1.14 13.34 1.61
CA ALA A 260 1.30 13.10 3.05
C ALA A 260 2.78 12.96 3.46
N LEU A 261 3.61 12.36 2.62
CA LEU A 261 5.05 12.22 2.85
C LEU A 261 5.85 13.46 2.43
N GLY A 262 5.26 14.38 1.67
CA GLY A 262 5.96 15.54 1.12
C GLY A 262 7.03 15.12 0.13
N VAL A 263 6.70 14.22 -0.80
CA VAL A 263 7.65 13.70 -1.78
C VAL A 263 8.12 14.82 -2.71
N PHE A 264 9.43 15.02 -2.77
CA PHE A 264 10.09 15.97 -3.66
C PHE A 264 10.65 15.23 -4.88
N ASP A 265 9.82 15.04 -5.90
CA ASP A 265 10.19 14.41 -7.17
C ASP A 265 9.26 14.86 -8.30
N GLU A 266 9.77 15.65 -9.25
CA GLU A 266 8.98 16.17 -10.38
C GLU A 266 8.53 15.06 -11.35
N GLU A 267 9.32 14.00 -11.52
CA GLU A 267 8.98 12.92 -12.44
C GLU A 267 7.80 12.10 -11.90
N LEU A 268 7.76 11.86 -10.58
CA LEU A 268 6.62 11.26 -9.90
C LEU A 268 5.33 12.06 -10.14
N TRP A 269 5.37 13.37 -9.90
CA TRP A 269 4.19 14.23 -10.06
C TRP A 269 3.72 14.26 -11.51
N ASN A 270 4.66 14.32 -12.47
CA ASN A 270 4.35 14.21 -13.89
C ASN A 270 3.71 12.87 -14.25
N ALA A 271 4.18 11.76 -13.69
CA ALA A 271 3.60 10.43 -13.93
C ALA A 271 2.19 10.30 -13.35
N ILE A 272 1.95 10.87 -12.16
CA ILE A 272 0.62 10.94 -11.53
C ILE A 272 -0.34 11.73 -12.42
N ASP A 273 0.04 12.94 -12.85
CA ASP A 273 -0.81 13.81 -13.67
C ASP A 273 -1.16 13.18 -15.01
N LYS A 274 -0.15 12.59 -15.68
CA LYS A 274 -0.36 11.86 -16.94
C LYS A 274 -1.32 10.69 -16.75
N SER A 275 -1.13 9.89 -15.70
CA SER A 275 -1.99 8.73 -15.42
C SER A 275 -3.43 9.15 -15.11
N TRP A 276 -3.60 10.21 -14.32
CA TRP A 276 -4.89 10.77 -13.98
C TRP A 276 -5.64 11.26 -15.22
N ALA A 277 -4.98 12.07 -16.06
CA ALA A 277 -5.57 12.62 -17.28
C ALA A 277 -5.98 11.52 -18.27
N LEU A 278 -5.12 10.50 -18.49
CA LEU A 278 -5.41 9.37 -19.37
C LEU A 278 -6.67 8.60 -18.94
N LEU A 279 -6.78 8.29 -17.64
CA LEU A 279 -7.90 7.54 -17.10
C LEU A 279 -9.20 8.35 -17.08
N LEU A 280 -9.14 9.65 -16.77
CA LEU A 280 -10.31 10.51 -16.84
C LEU A 280 -10.82 10.68 -18.26
N ALA A 281 -9.92 10.83 -19.24
CA ALA A 281 -10.28 10.89 -20.64
C ALA A 281 -10.92 9.58 -21.12
N ALA A 282 -10.42 8.42 -20.68
CA ALA A 282 -11.00 7.11 -20.98
C ALA A 282 -12.41 6.91 -20.39
N LEU A 283 -12.75 7.62 -19.31
CA LEU A 283 -14.08 7.57 -18.69
C LEU A 283 -15.12 8.47 -19.36
N GLN A 284 -14.68 9.44 -20.18
CA GLN A 284 -15.60 10.33 -20.89
C GLN A 284 -16.32 9.55 -21.99
N PRO A 285 -17.61 9.82 -22.23
CA PRO A 285 -18.28 9.26 -23.38
C PRO A 285 -17.57 9.75 -24.65
N VAL A 286 -17.18 8.82 -25.53
CA VAL A 286 -16.67 9.16 -26.85
C VAL A 286 -17.80 9.91 -27.57
N PRO A 287 -17.60 11.17 -28.01
CA PRO A 287 -18.62 11.85 -28.78
C PRO A 287 -18.84 11.06 -30.06
N VAL A 288 -20.02 10.44 -30.17
CA VAL A 288 -20.46 9.85 -31.43
C VAL A 288 -20.67 11.03 -32.35
N HIS A 289 -19.78 11.23 -33.31
CA HIS A 289 -19.99 12.21 -34.37
C HIS A 289 -21.33 11.86 -35.04
N ALA A 290 -22.30 12.77 -34.89
CA ALA A 290 -23.60 12.73 -35.55
C ALA A 290 -23.46 13.20 -37.00
#